data_AF-A0A7C3A5Y5-F1
#
_entry.id   AF-A0A7C3A5Y5-F1
#
_cell.length_a   1.000
_cell.length_b   1.000
_cell.length_c   1.000
_cell.angle_alpha   90.00
_cell.angle_beta   90.00
_cell.angle_gamma   90.00
#
_symmetry.space_group_name_H-M   'P 1'
#
loop_
_entity.id
_entity.type
_entity.pdbx_description
1 polymer ?
#
loop_
_entity_poly.entity_id
_entity_poly.type
_entity_poly.pdbx_seq_one_letter_code
_entity_poly.pdbx_strand_id
1 'polypeptide(L)'
;MEITRKKLREEVLSRFKYIRTCVLARELCLLIRTNRVALNPEDVRECCLFISKLCREAGCIEPSELCRKAAEAVMTDEEKYLELCKQSCMKCGEARRPKRQMSRQAYVA
;
A
#
# COMPACT_ATOMS: atom_id res chain seq x y z
N MET A 1 -3.57 -36.26 6.87
CA MET A 1 -2.75 -35.18 7.49
C MET A 1 -1.98 -34.34 6.47
N GLU A 2 -1.40 -34.93 5.41
CA GLU A 2 -0.62 -34.16 4.42
C GLU A 2 -1.42 -33.10 3.65
N ILE A 3 -2.68 -33.38 3.32
CA ILE A 3 -3.58 -32.42 2.64
C ILE A 3 -3.82 -31.19 3.54
N THR A 4 -4.03 -31.41 4.85
CA THR A 4 -4.19 -30.33 5.83
C THR A 4 -2.92 -29.47 5.94
N ARG A 5 -1.74 -30.10 5.95
CA ARG A 5 -0.45 -29.39 5.98
C ARG A 5 -0.21 -28.56 4.70
N LYS A 6 -0.55 -29.10 3.51
CA LYS A 6 -0.41 -28.38 2.23
C LYS A 6 -1.30 -27.15 2.19
N LYS A 7 -2.58 -27.28 2.55
CA LYS A 7 -3.52 -26.15 2.65
C LYS A 7 -3.04 -25.08 3.63
N LEU A 8 -2.60 -25.49 4.83
CA LEU A 8 -2.07 -24.55 5.82
C LEU A 8 -0.84 -23.80 5.29
N ARG A 9 0.06 -24.48 4.57
CA ARG A 9 1.23 -23.84 3.94
C ARG A 9 0.81 -22.78 2.93
N GLU A 10 -0.14 -23.09 2.05
CA GLU A 10 -0.65 -22.14 1.05
C GLU A 10 -1.31 -20.91 1.69
N GLU A 11 -2.12 -21.14 2.73
CA GLU A 11 -2.76 -20.06 3.49
C GLU A 11 -1.72 -19.15 4.17
N VAL A 12 -0.70 -19.73 4.82
CA VAL A 12 0.39 -18.98 5.45
C VAL A 12 1.17 -18.17 4.43
N LEU A 13 1.56 -18.77 3.30
CA LEU A 13 2.33 -18.08 2.25
C LEU A 13 1.50 -16.97 1.58
N SER A 14 0.22 -17.22 1.33
CA SER A 14 -0.70 -16.23 0.78
C SER A 14 -0.86 -15.04 1.73
N ARG A 15 -1.08 -15.32 3.03
CA ARG A 15 -1.17 -14.28 4.06
C ARG A 15 0.13 -13.50 4.19
N PHE A 16 1.28 -14.16 4.19
CA PHE A 16 2.59 -13.51 4.22
C PHE A 16 2.78 -12.58 3.03
N LYS A 17 2.47 -13.04 1.81
CA LYS A 17 2.53 -12.22 0.59
C LYS A 17 1.61 -11.01 0.71
N TYR A 18 0.38 -11.18 1.19
CA TYR A 18 -0.57 -10.10 1.35
C TYR A 18 -0.14 -9.06 2.41
N ILE A 19 0.45 -9.49 3.54
CA ILE A 19 0.99 -8.59 4.57
C ILE A 19 2.17 -7.78 4.02
N ARG A 20 3.14 -8.46 3.40
CA ARG A 20 4.36 -7.81 2.89
C ARG A 20 4.10 -6.88 1.69
N THR A 21 2.92 -6.96 1.07
CA THR A 21 2.53 -6.09 -0.05
C THR A 21 1.35 -5.19 0.29
N CYS A 22 0.10 -5.65 0.22
CA CYS A 22 -1.09 -4.81 0.34
C CYS A 22 -1.20 -4.08 1.68
N VAL A 23 -0.95 -4.78 2.80
CA VAL A 23 -1.03 -4.16 4.14
C VAL A 23 0.09 -3.13 4.30
N LEU A 24 1.33 -3.52 4.02
CA LEU A 24 2.48 -2.60 4.09
C LEU A 24 2.30 -1.38 3.18
N ALA A 25 1.90 -1.58 1.92
CA ALA A 25 1.65 -0.50 0.97
C ALA A 25 0.58 0.46 1.48
N ARG A 26 -0.46 -0.05 2.16
CA ARG A 26 -1.53 0.79 2.69
C ARG A 26 -1.10 1.61 3.89
N GLU A 27 -0.40 1.00 4.84
CA GLU A 27 0.14 1.70 6.01
C GLU A 27 1.08 2.82 5.58
N LEU A 28 2.01 2.53 4.65
CA LEU A 28 2.92 3.53 4.10
C LEU A 28 2.17 4.63 3.32
N CYS A 29 1.21 4.26 2.48
CA CYS A 29 0.39 5.24 1.74
C CYS A 29 -0.37 6.17 2.68
N LEU A 30 -0.94 5.64 3.76
CA LEU A 30 -1.63 6.47 4.75
C LEU A 30 -0.64 7.41 5.44
N LEU A 31 0.50 6.90 5.90
CA LEU A 31 1.55 7.68 6.55
C LEU A 31 1.98 8.88 5.71
N ILE A 32 2.26 8.67 4.43
CA ILE A 32 2.67 9.74 3.51
C ILE A 32 1.53 10.73 3.27
N ARG A 33 0.31 10.25 3.03
CA ARG A 33 -0.83 11.12 2.74
C ARG A 33 -1.23 12.00 3.93
N THR A 34 -1.13 11.50 5.16
CA THR A 34 -1.51 12.26 6.35
C THR A 34 -0.43 13.24 6.80
N ASN A 35 0.82 13.03 6.39
CA ASN A 35 1.97 13.86 6.80
C ASN A 35 2.59 14.64 5.64
N ARG A 36 1.91 14.72 4.50
CA ARG A 36 2.42 15.36 3.27
C ARG A 36 2.92 16.78 3.50
N VAL A 37 2.27 17.55 4.38
CA VAL A 37 2.67 18.93 4.71
C VAL A 37 4.06 19.04 5.35
N ALA A 38 4.61 17.93 5.86
CA ALA A 38 5.92 17.87 6.48
C ALA A 38 7.03 17.30 5.55
N LEU A 39 6.68 16.93 4.33
CA LEU A 39 7.59 16.26 3.38
C LEU A 39 7.87 17.17 2.19
N ASN A 40 9.08 17.11 1.64
CA ASN A 40 9.36 17.75 0.36
C ASN A 40 8.83 16.87 -0.81
N PRO A 41 8.70 17.42 -2.03
CA PRO A 41 8.22 16.65 -3.18
C PRO A 41 9.04 15.40 -3.50
N GLU A 42 10.36 15.46 -3.30
CA GLU A 42 11.28 14.34 -3.54
C GLU A 42 11.01 13.16 -2.61
N ASP A 43 10.80 13.43 -1.32
CA ASP A 43 10.44 12.44 -0.30
C ASP A 43 9.13 11.72 -0.70
N VAL A 44 8.13 12.52 -1.11
CA VAL A 44 6.83 11.99 -1.54
C VAL A 44 6.96 11.15 -2.80
N ARG A 45 7.78 11.59 -3.77
CA ARG A 45 8.04 10.83 -5.00
C ARG A 45 8.65 9.48 -4.68
N GLU A 46 9.73 9.44 -3.90
CA GLU A 46 10.42 8.19 -3.55
C GLU A 46 9.50 7.22 -2.82
N CYS A 47 8.76 7.73 -1.84
CA CYS A 47 7.79 6.92 -1.09
C CYS A 47 6.66 6.39 -1.99
N CYS A 48 6.08 7.23 -2.85
CA CYS A 48 5.02 6.82 -3.76
C CYS A 48 5.50 5.82 -4.83
N LEU A 49 6.75 5.93 -5.30
CA LEU A 49 7.37 4.93 -6.17
C LEU A 49 7.56 3.59 -5.47
N PHE A 50 8.00 3.60 -4.21
CA PHE A 50 8.11 2.38 -3.41
C PHE A 50 6.74 1.71 -3.22
N ILE A 51 5.71 2.48 -2.87
CA ILE A 51 4.33 1.98 -2.75
C ILE A 51 3.83 1.40 -4.09
N SER A 52 4.14 2.05 -5.22
CA SER A 52 3.81 1.53 -6.56
C SER A 52 4.40 0.14 -6.79
N LYS A 53 5.69 -0.08 -6.43
CA LYS A 53 6.35 -1.39 -6.52
C LYS A 53 5.63 -2.45 -5.69
N LEU A 54 5.26 -2.12 -4.44
CA LEU A 54 4.51 -3.04 -3.58
C LEU A 54 3.13 -3.40 -4.17
N CYS A 55 2.40 -2.41 -4.70
CA CYS A 55 1.13 -2.66 -5.40
C CYS A 55 1.31 -3.59 -6.61
N ARG A 56 2.38 -3.39 -7.40
CA ARG A 56 2.70 -4.26 -8.54
C ARG A 56 3.02 -5.68 -8.10
N GLU A 57 3.83 -5.86 -7.06
CA GLU A 57 4.14 -7.17 -6.48
C GLU A 57 2.90 -7.91 -5.95
N ALA A 58 1.90 -7.15 -5.47
CA ALA A 58 0.60 -7.70 -5.08
C ALA A 58 -0.28 -8.12 -6.26
N GLY A 59 0.07 -7.71 -7.49
CA GLY A 59 -0.77 -7.88 -8.68
C GLY A 59 -1.81 -6.77 -8.88
N CYS A 60 -1.74 -5.67 -8.10
CA CYS A 60 -2.61 -4.50 -8.25
C CYS A 60 -2.07 -3.56 -9.33
N ILE A 61 -2.16 -3.98 -10.61
CA ILE A 61 -1.54 -3.27 -11.74
C ILE A 61 -2.07 -1.85 -11.90
N GLU A 62 -3.38 -1.66 -11.87
CA GLU A 62 -3.98 -0.33 -12.07
C GLU A 62 -3.65 0.65 -10.92
N PRO A 63 -3.83 0.31 -9.63
CA PRO A 63 -3.35 1.16 -8.53
C PRO A 63 -1.84 1.43 -8.60
N SER A 64 -1.03 0.44 -8.98
CA SER A 64 0.42 0.60 -9.16
C SER A 64 0.73 1.69 -10.18
N GLU A 65 0.08 1.69 -11.34
CA GLU A 65 0.32 2.71 -12.38
C GLU A 65 -0.14 4.09 -11.95
N LEU A 66 -1.28 4.20 -11.26
CA LEU A 66 -1.74 5.47 -10.72
C LEU A 66 -0.77 6.02 -9.66
N CYS A 67 -0.26 5.16 -8.76
CA CYS A 67 0.78 5.56 -7.79
C CYS A 67 2.06 6.03 -8.47
N ARG A 68 2.51 5.34 -9.54
CA ARG A 68 3.71 5.73 -10.29
C ARG A 68 3.52 7.09 -10.95
N LYS A 69 2.41 7.30 -11.65
CA LYS A 69 2.08 8.58 -12.29
C LYS A 69 1.94 9.72 -11.27
N ALA A 70 1.35 9.44 -10.11
CA ALA A 70 1.28 10.42 -9.03
C ALA A 70 2.68 10.79 -8.55
N ALA A 71 3.56 9.80 -8.33
CA ALA A 71 4.94 10.05 -7.92
C ALA A 71 5.73 10.90 -8.94
N GLU A 72 5.45 10.74 -10.24
CA GLU A 72 6.04 11.60 -11.27
C GLU A 72 5.48 13.02 -11.23
N ALA A 73 4.16 13.16 -11.07
CA ALA A 73 3.46 14.45 -11.07
C ALA A 73 3.82 15.34 -9.86
N VAL A 74 4.12 14.76 -8.69
CA VAL A 74 4.38 15.53 -7.45
C VAL A 74 5.51 16.55 -7.59
N MET A 75 6.44 16.32 -8.51
CA MET A 75 7.58 17.20 -8.76
C MET A 75 7.21 18.50 -9.48
N THR A 76 6.09 18.52 -10.22
CA THR A 76 5.79 19.59 -11.18
C THR A 76 4.34 20.08 -11.14
N ASP A 77 3.42 19.27 -10.65
CA ASP A 77 1.98 19.51 -10.72
C ASP A 77 1.28 18.86 -9.51
N GLU A 78 1.10 19.66 -8.45
CA GLU A 78 0.52 19.19 -7.20
C GLU A 78 -0.95 18.77 -7.37
N GLU A 79 -1.73 19.51 -8.16
CA GLU A 79 -3.15 19.23 -8.38
C GLU A 79 -3.32 17.87 -9.07
N LYS A 80 -2.54 17.63 -10.12
CA LYS A 80 -2.51 16.32 -10.81
C LYS A 80 -2.03 15.20 -9.90
N TYR A 81 -1.02 15.44 -9.06
CA TYR A 81 -0.60 14.47 -8.04
C TYR A 81 -1.78 14.09 -7.13
N LEU A 82 -2.51 15.08 -6.59
CA LEU A 82 -3.62 14.87 -5.67
C LEU A 82 -4.74 14.05 -6.32
N GLU A 83 -5.09 14.37 -7.56
CA GLU A 83 -6.12 13.65 -8.31
C GLU A 83 -5.72 12.19 -8.58
N LEU A 84 -4.51 11.96 -9.09
CA LEU A 84 -3.99 10.60 -9.32
C LEU A 84 -3.88 9.79 -8.02
N CYS A 85 -3.43 10.42 -6.93
CA CYS A 85 -3.32 9.80 -5.61
C CYS A 85 -4.72 9.37 -5.10
N LYS A 86 -5.72 10.24 -5.25
CA LYS A 86 -7.11 9.94 -4.89
C LYS A 86 -7.66 8.78 -5.71
N GLN A 87 -7.47 8.78 -7.03
CA GLN A 87 -7.90 7.69 -7.92
C GLN A 87 -7.27 6.36 -7.51
N SER A 88 -5.96 6.31 -7.25
CA SER A 88 -5.29 5.09 -6.78
C SER A 88 -5.89 4.58 -5.47
N CYS A 89 -6.11 5.47 -4.50
CA CYS A 89 -6.67 5.11 -3.20
C CYS A 89 -8.09 4.53 -3.29
N MET A 90 -8.94 5.05 -4.18
CA MET A 90 -10.29 4.50 -4.38
C MET A 90 -10.26 3.08 -4.96
N LYS A 91 -9.23 2.75 -5.73
CA LYS A 91 -9.05 1.44 -6.36
C LYS A 91 -8.27 0.45 -5.49
N CYS A 92 -7.69 0.89 -4.38
CA CYS A 92 -7.00 0.04 -3.43
C CYS A 92 -7.99 -0.84 -2.64
N GLY A 93 -7.89 -2.17 -2.79
CA GLY A 93 -8.72 -3.11 -2.03
C GLY A 93 -8.52 -3.00 -0.52
N GLU A 94 -7.30 -2.70 -0.07
CA GLU A 94 -6.98 -2.52 1.35
C GLU A 94 -7.59 -1.25 1.93
N ALA A 95 -7.63 -0.18 1.13
CA ALA A 95 -8.24 1.08 1.55
C ALA A 95 -9.74 0.96 1.86
N ARG A 96 -10.41 -0.04 1.26
CA ARG A 96 -11.83 -0.35 1.47
C ARG A 96 -12.08 -1.35 2.60
N ARG A 97 -11.04 -2.00 3.13
CA ARG A 97 -11.22 -2.91 4.26
C ARG A 97 -11.56 -2.11 5.53
N PRO A 98 -12.51 -2.57 6.35
CA PRO A 98 -12.71 -2.01 7.67
C PRO A 98 -11.39 -2.02 8.43
N LYS A 99 -11.01 -0.91 9.06
CA LYS A 99 -9.84 -0.89 9.94
C LYS A 99 -10.01 -1.99 10.96
N ARG A 100 -9.19 -3.05 10.88
CA ARG A 100 -9.08 -3.99 11.98
C ARG A 100 -8.55 -3.15 13.14
N GLN A 101 -9.36 -2.96 14.18
CA GLN A 101 -8.83 -2.48 15.45
C GLN A 101 -7.81 -3.55 15.88
N MET A 102 -6.53 -3.29 15.63
CA MET A 102 -5.48 -3.99 16.35
C MET A 102 -5.68 -3.61 17.80
N SER A 103 -6.13 -4.56 18.63
CA SER A 103 -6.05 -4.39 20.07
C SER A 103 -4.58 -4.08 20.39
N ARG A 104 -4.35 -3.04 21.18
CA ARG A 104 -3.00 -2.60 21.64
C ARG A 104 -2.21 -3.69 22.40
N GLN A 105 -2.77 -4.90 22.55
CA GLN A 105 -2.24 -5.99 23.37
C GLN A 105 -1.57 -7.12 22.57
N ALA A 106 -1.41 -7.02 21.25
CA ALA A 106 -0.84 -8.10 20.44
C ALA A 106 0.68 -7.96 20.18
N TYR A 107 1.41 -7.19 20.98
CA TYR A 107 2.84 -7.44 21.18
C TYR A 107 2.96 -8.45 22.31
N VAL A 108 3.06 -9.73 21.94
CA VAL A 108 3.62 -10.73 22.86
C VAL A 108 5.12 -10.66 22.67
N ALA A 109 5.84 -10.46 23.78
CA ALA A 109 7.29 -10.44 23.88
C ALA A 109 7.95 -11.70 23.29
#